data_AF-A0AAP0MP58-F1
#
_entry.id   AF-A0AAP0MP58-F1
#
_cell.length_a   1.000
_cell.length_b   1.000
_cell.length_c   1.000
_cell.angle_alpha   90.00
_cell.angle_beta   90.00
_cell.angle_gamma   90.00
#
_symmetry.space_group_name_H-M   'P 1'
#
loop_
_entity.id
_entity.type
_entity.pdbx_description
1 polymer ?
#
loop_
_entity_poly.entity_id
_entity_poly.type
_entity_poly.pdbx_seq_one_letter_code
_entity_poly.pdbx_strand_id
1 'polypeptide(L)' 'MDNAGMWNLRSNIWERNFLGQQLYLSVRLHKRSLRDEYNMPDNALLCGIVANMSKPTPYSLQ' A
#
# COMPACT_ATOMS: atom_id res chain seq x y z
N MET A 1 9.73 12.12 -4.00
CA MET A 1 9.28 10.76 -4.35
C MET A 1 7.92 10.95 -4.95
N ASP A 2 7.81 10.73 -6.25
CA ASP A 2 6.69 11.24 -7.04
C ASP A 2 5.65 10.15 -7.33
N ASN A 3 5.78 9.01 -6.65
CA ASN A 3 4.88 7.88 -6.72
C ASN A 3 4.35 7.57 -5.32
N ALA A 4 3.08 7.89 -5.09
CA ALA A 4 2.44 7.72 -3.78
C ALA A 4 2.09 6.24 -3.53
N GLY A 5 2.06 5.85 -2.26
CA GLY A 5 1.66 4.51 -1.84
C GLY A 5 2.65 3.85 -0.89
N MET A 6 2.46 2.54 -0.72
CA MET A 6 3.29 1.69 0.12
C MET A 6 4.31 0.92 -0.74
N TRP A 7 5.59 1.09 -0.43
CA TRP A 7 6.70 0.53 -1.19
C TRP A 7 7.50 -0.45 -0.32
N ASN A 8 7.72 -1.66 -0.82
CA ASN A 8 8.62 -2.64 -0.19
C ASN A 8 10.02 -2.49 -0.78
N LEU A 9 11.00 -2.17 0.06
CA LEU A 9 12.43 -2.27 -0.25
C LEU A 9 12.98 -3.52 0.42
N ARG A 10 13.46 -4.47 -0.37
CA ARG A 10 14.01 -5.74 0.13
C ARG A 10 15.31 -6.13 -0.55
N SER A 11 16.07 -6.97 0.13
CA SER A 11 17.23 -7.64 -0.48
C SER A 11 16.80 -8.58 -1.60
N ASN A 12 17.56 -8.61 -2.70
CA ASN A 12 17.38 -9.60 -3.77
C ASN A 12 18.12 -10.92 -3.48
N ILE A 13 18.96 -10.95 -2.44
CA ILE A 13 19.58 -12.18 -1.95
C ILE A 13 18.50 -12.95 -1.16
N TRP A 14 18.22 -14.18 -1.59
CA TRP A 14 17.07 -14.94 -1.11
C TRP A 14 17.11 -15.20 0.40
N GLU A 15 18.27 -15.58 0.92
CA GLU A 15 18.47 -15.89 2.34
C GLU A 15 18.19 -14.66 3.21
N ARG A 16 18.62 -13.48 2.75
CA ARG A 16 18.42 -12.23 3.47
C ARG A 16 16.95 -11.78 3.42
N ASN A 17 16.29 -11.95 2.27
CA ASN A 17 14.86 -11.68 2.15
C ASN A 17 14.04 -12.60 3.07
N PHE A 18 14.33 -13.90 3.05
CA PHE A 18 13.64 -14.88 3.90
C PHE A 18 13.81 -14.61 5.39
N LEU A 19 15.01 -14.17 5.81
CA LEU A 19 15.29 -13.75 7.19
C LEU A 19 14.76 -12.34 7.51
N GLY A 20 14.07 -11.68 6.59
CA GLY A 20 13.35 -10.43 6.84
C GLY A 20 14.17 -9.16 6.62
N GLN A 21 15.26 -9.19 5.85
CA GLN A 21 15.97 -7.97 5.46
C GLN A 21 15.16 -7.16 4.44
N GLN A 22 14.18 -6.43 4.94
CA GLN A 22 13.26 -5.59 4.18
C GLN A 22 12.73 -4.43 5.04
N LEU A 23 12.29 -3.36 4.39
CA LEU A 23 11.64 -2.19 4.98
C LEU A 23 10.48 -1.77 4.09
N TYR A 24 9.41 -1.28 4.70
CA TYR A 24 8.31 -0.62 4.00
C TYR A 24 8.40 0.90 4.13
N LEU A 25 8.17 1.58 3.01
CA LEU A 25 8.13 3.05 2.91
C LEU A 25 6.72 3.50 2.53
N SER A 26 6.18 4.46 3.27
CA SER A 26 4.88 5.08 2.97
C SER A 26 5.11 6.46 2.37
N VAL A 27 4.85 6.61 1.08
CA VAL A 27 4.91 7.91 0.38
C VAL A 27 3.50 8.48 0.33
N ARG A 28 3.28 9.62 0.99
CA ARG A 28 1.98 10.29 1.08
C ARG A 28 2.07 11.68 0.47
N LEU A 29 1.07 12.04 -0.32
CA LEU A 29 0.90 13.40 -0.83
C LEU A 29 -0.08 14.18 0.04
N HIS A 30 0.00 15.51 -0.05
CA HIS A 30 -0.84 16.42 0.73
C HIS A 30 -2.33 16.29 0.40
N LYS A 31 -2.67 15.83 -0.81
CA LYS A 31 -4.03 15.59 -1.28
C LYS A 31 -4.19 14.12 -1.64
N ARG A 32 -5.38 13.56 -1.39
CA ARG A 32 -5.75 12.19 -1.75
C ARG A 32 -6.48 12.26 -3.10
N SER A 33 -5.79 11.95 -4.19
CA SER A 33 -6.34 11.95 -5.55
C SER A 33 -6.08 10.61 -6.23
N LEU A 34 -7.03 10.19 -7.08
CA LEU A 34 -6.88 9.02 -7.94
C LEU A 34 -5.73 9.12 -8.95
N ARG A 35 -5.23 10.34 -9.20
CA ARG A 35 -4.00 10.55 -9.99
C ARG A 35 -2.77 9.94 -9.31
N ASP A 36 -2.76 9.95 -7.98
CA ASP A 36 -1.59 9.64 -7.19
C ASP A 36 -1.61 8.20 -6.64
N GLU A 37 -2.76 7.78 -6.12
CA GLU A 37 -2.97 6.43 -5.58
C GLU A 37 -4.39 5.96 -5.93
N TYR A 38 -4.50 4.71 -6.40
CA TYR A 38 -5.80 4.11 -6.71
C TYR A 38 -6.55 3.69 -5.45
N ASN A 39 -7.86 3.57 -5.58
CA ASN A 39 -8.69 2.96 -4.54
C ASN A 39 -8.36 1.48 -4.36
N MET A 40 -8.65 0.97 -3.16
CA MET A 40 -8.60 -0.46 -2.89
C MET A 40 -9.51 -1.20 -3.90
N PRO A 41 -8.98 -2.17 -4.67
CA PRO A 41 -9.77 -2.98 -5.59
C PRO A 41 -10.89 -3.74 -4.89
N ASP A 42 -12.00 -4.00 -5.60
CA ASP A 42 -13.15 -4.62 -4.95
C ASP A 42 -12.94 -6.06 -4.50
N ASN A 43 -12.08 -6.77 -5.23
CA ASN A 43 -11.64 -8.14 -4.97
C ASN A 43 -10.43 -8.24 -4.03
N ALA A 44 -9.98 -7.13 -3.43
CA ALA A 44 -8.89 -7.16 -2.47
C ALA A 44 -9.32 -7.97 -1.23
N LEU A 45 -8.51 -8.96 -0.86
CA LEU A 45 -8.73 -9.75 0.35
C LEU A 45 -8.41 -8.90 1.58
N LEU A 46 -9.33 -8.85 2.53
CA LEU A 46 -9.11 -8.25 3.85
C LEU A 46 -8.69 -9.35 4.84
N CYS A 47 -7.80 -9.03 5.78
CA CYS A 47 -7.25 -9.99 6.72
C CYS A 47 -7.33 -9.50 8.17
N GLY A 48 -7.31 -10.45 9.12
CA GLY A 48 -7.29 -10.14 10.56
C GLY A 48 -8.51 -9.34 11.02
N ILE A 49 -8.26 -8.34 11.87
CA ILE A 49 -9.32 -7.54 12.53
C ILE A 49 -10.15 -6.74 11.51
N VAL A 50 -9.58 -6.38 10.36
CA VAL A 50 -10.26 -5.58 9.33
C VAL A 50 -11.11 -6.42 8.36
N ALA A 51 -11.11 -7.75 8.48
CA ALA A 51 -11.80 -8.64 7.54
C ALA A 51 -13.31 -8.36 7.41
N ASN A 52 -13.95 -7.94 8.51
CA ASN A 52 -15.40 -7.65 8.56
C ASN A 52 -15.70 -6.15 8.67
N MET A 53 -14.74 -5.28 8.33
CA MET A 53 -14.93 -3.83 8.35
C MET A 53 -15.34 -3.28 6.98
N SER A 54 -16.06 -2.16 6.98
CA SER A 54 -16.37 -1.43 5.75
C SER A 54 -15.09 -0.86 5.12
N LYS A 55 -15.02 -0.88 3.78
CA LYS A 55 -13.92 -0.27 3.02
C LYS A 55 -13.83 1.25 3.31
N PRO A 56 -12.63 1.83 3.27
CA PRO A 56 -12.45 3.28 3.42
C PRO A 56 -13.12 4.03 2.26
N THR A 57 -13.46 5.30 2.50
CA THR A 57 -14.04 6.17 1.48
C THR A 57 -13.13 6.24 0.25
N PRO A 58 -13.66 6.01 -0.97
CA PRO A 58 -12.87 6.08 -2.19
C PRO A 58 -12.36 7.50 -2.44
N TYR A 59 -11.14 7.59 -2.95
CA TYR A 59 -10.56 8.79 -3.53
C TYR A 59 -11.33 9.21 -4.78
N SER A 60 -11.42 10.52 -4.98
CA SER A 60 -12.02 11.15 -6.15
C SER A 60 -10.94 11.53 -7.18
N LEU A 61 -11.36 11.70 -8.44
CA LEU A 61 -10.59 12.46 -9.41
C LEU A 61 -10.66 13.93 -8.96
N GLN A 62 -9.52 14.46 -8.50
CA GLN A 62 -9.39 15.85 -8.10
C GLN A 62 -8.61 16.63 -9.15
#